data_AF-A0A924NZE6-F1
#
_entry.id   AF-A0A924NZE6-F1
#
_cell.length_a   1.000
_cell.length_b   1.000
_cell.length_c   1.000
_cell.angle_alpha   90.00
_cell.angle_beta   90.00
_cell.angle_gamma   90.00
#
_symmetry.space_group_name_H-M   'P 1'
#
loop_
_entity.id
_entity.type
_entity.pdbx_description
1 polymer ?
#
loop_
_entity_poly.entity_id
_entity_poly.type
_entity_poly.pdbx_seq_one_letter_code
_entity_poly.pdbx_strand_id
1 'polypeptide(L)'
;MKKLFQNAASDFPASVVVFLVALPLCLGIALGSNAPNLFAGIIGGIVGGIVIGSLSGSQLSVSGPAAGLTAIVATAIGKLPAYEAFLLAVVIAGIIQVAFGFLRGGFLGDYVPNSVIKGMLAAIGLILILKQFPHLVGFEKDFSGDEAFFQIDTNNTFSEILYAVNYITPTAILIGIVGLGIQIFWEKALVPKWPVFKLIPAPLVVVLAGIFIAMAFSKSGVFALSQEQLVNIPVASSFKGFTSFFTSPNWSFITNADVWITGVTLALVASLESLLSIEASDKLDPYKRVTDNNRELKAQGVG
;
A
#
# COMPACT_ATOMS: atom_id res chain seq x y z
N MET A 1 1.71 3.50 -29.90
CA MET A 1 1.91 4.82 -29.24
C MET A 1 0.65 5.69 -29.19
N LYS A 2 -0.13 5.88 -30.27
CA LYS A 2 -1.36 6.72 -30.26
C LYS A 2 -2.46 6.34 -29.25
N LYS A 3 -2.47 5.11 -28.70
CA LYS A 3 -3.43 4.66 -27.67
C LYS A 3 -3.00 4.96 -26.22
N LEU A 4 -1.70 5.12 -25.95
CA LEU A 4 -1.17 5.23 -24.58
C LEU A 4 -1.50 6.58 -23.93
N PHE A 5 -1.60 7.65 -24.74
CA PHE A 5 -1.87 9.00 -24.24
C PHE A 5 -3.33 9.43 -24.42
N GLN A 6 -4.23 8.52 -24.79
CA GLN A 6 -5.64 8.88 -25.02
C GLN A 6 -6.33 9.36 -23.74
N ASN A 7 -5.97 8.80 -22.59
CA ASN A 7 -6.55 9.12 -21.29
C ASN A 7 -5.60 9.92 -20.38
N ALA A 8 -4.53 10.49 -20.92
CA ALA A 8 -3.49 11.17 -20.13
C ALA A 8 -4.04 12.29 -19.22
N ALA A 9 -5.12 12.96 -19.64
CA ALA A 9 -5.78 13.99 -18.85
C ALA A 9 -6.43 13.46 -17.55
N SER A 10 -6.82 12.18 -17.53
CA SER A 10 -7.38 11.50 -16.36
C SER A 10 -6.32 10.69 -15.61
N ASP A 11 -5.44 10.02 -16.35
CA ASP A 11 -4.43 9.12 -15.78
C ASP A 11 -3.35 9.89 -15.01
N PHE A 12 -2.97 11.09 -15.48
CA PHE A 12 -1.92 11.87 -14.80
C PHE A 12 -2.38 12.36 -13.41
N PRO A 13 -3.51 13.06 -13.24
CA PRO A 13 -3.99 13.43 -11.90
C PRO A 13 -4.25 12.22 -11.00
N ALA A 14 -4.79 11.12 -11.56
CA ALA A 14 -4.99 9.88 -10.80
C ALA A 14 -3.65 9.30 -10.29
N SER A 15 -2.61 9.28 -11.11
CA SER A 15 -1.28 8.79 -10.72
C SER A 15 -0.66 9.61 -9.58
N VAL A 16 -0.88 10.93 -9.57
CA VAL A 16 -0.41 11.82 -8.49
C VAL A 16 -1.14 11.51 -7.19
N VAL A 17 -2.45 11.27 -7.23
CA VAL A 17 -3.22 10.87 -6.04
C VAL A 17 -2.76 9.52 -5.52
N VAL A 18 -2.64 8.54 -6.41
CA VAL A 18 -2.16 7.19 -6.05
C VAL A 18 -0.77 7.28 -5.43
N PHE A 19 0.14 8.07 -5.99
CA PHE A 19 1.48 8.30 -5.43
C PHE A 19 1.43 8.90 -4.01
N LEU A 20 0.64 9.95 -3.80
CA LEU A 20 0.52 10.61 -2.49
C LEU A 20 -0.04 9.68 -1.41
N VAL A 21 -0.98 8.80 -1.78
CA VAL A 21 -1.57 7.81 -0.86
C VAL A 21 -0.64 6.60 -0.66
N ALA A 22 0.04 6.15 -1.72
CA ALA A 22 0.88 4.96 -1.70
C ALA A 22 2.19 5.18 -0.94
N LEU A 23 2.76 6.39 -0.94
CA LEU A 23 4.00 6.68 -0.23
C LEU A 23 3.97 6.35 1.28
N PRO A 24 3.04 6.89 2.08
CA PRO A 24 2.96 6.55 3.50
C PRO A 24 2.63 5.08 3.72
N LEU A 25 1.79 4.48 2.87
CA LEU A 25 1.46 3.07 2.94
C LEU A 25 2.70 2.18 2.71
N CYS A 26 3.54 2.49 1.72
CA CYS A 26 4.77 1.77 1.45
C CYS A 26 5.74 1.83 2.63
N LEU A 27 5.90 3.02 3.22
CA LEU A 27 6.75 3.21 4.40
C LEU A 27 6.21 2.47 5.62
N GLY A 28 4.90 2.54 5.86
CA GLY A 28 4.24 1.87 6.96
C GLY A 28 4.33 0.35 6.84
N ILE A 29 4.04 -0.22 5.67
CA ILE A 29 4.18 -1.67 5.45
C ILE A 29 5.62 -2.16 5.64
N ALA A 30 6.62 -1.38 5.22
CA ALA A 30 8.02 -1.71 5.49
C ALA A 30 8.35 -1.69 7.00
N LEU A 31 7.82 -0.72 7.73
CA LEU A 31 7.96 -0.62 9.19
C LEU A 31 7.29 -1.81 9.88
N GLY A 32 6.04 -2.12 9.53
CA GLY A 32 5.29 -3.25 10.08
C GLY A 32 5.89 -4.61 9.73
N SER A 33 6.57 -4.69 8.60
CA SER A 33 7.33 -5.87 8.17
C SER A 33 8.63 -6.05 8.96
N ASN A 34 8.99 -5.15 9.87
CA ASN A 34 10.30 -5.10 10.53
C ASN A 34 11.47 -5.10 9.52
N ALA A 35 11.29 -4.45 8.37
CA ALA A 35 12.36 -4.33 7.39
C ALA A 35 13.50 -3.48 7.99
N PRO A 36 14.78 -3.86 7.80
CA PRO A 36 15.91 -3.10 8.35
C PRO A 36 16.03 -1.69 7.76
N ASN A 37 15.35 -1.44 6.63
CA ASN A 37 15.28 -0.12 6.01
C ASN A 37 13.88 0.13 5.42
N LEU A 38 13.26 1.24 5.81
CA LEU A 38 11.93 1.67 5.33
C LEU A 38 11.90 1.91 3.82
N PHE A 39 13.05 2.24 3.22
CA PHE A 39 13.16 2.42 1.78
C PHE A 39 12.84 1.14 0.98
N ALA A 40 12.91 -0.04 1.60
CA ALA A 40 12.48 -1.30 0.97
C ALA A 40 11.02 -1.26 0.50
N GLY A 41 10.13 -0.63 1.28
CA GLY A 41 8.73 -0.44 0.88
C GLY A 41 8.59 0.50 -0.31
N ILE A 42 9.37 1.57 -0.35
CA ILE A 42 9.41 2.50 -1.49
C ILE A 42 9.91 1.76 -2.74
N ILE A 43 10.95 0.93 -2.63
CA ILE A 43 11.44 0.09 -3.74
C ILE A 43 10.30 -0.81 -4.24
N GLY A 44 9.61 -1.50 -3.34
CA GLY A 44 8.46 -2.34 -3.70
C GLY A 44 7.36 -1.56 -4.43
N GLY A 45 7.05 -0.34 -3.99
CA GLY A 45 6.07 0.53 -4.65
C GLY A 45 6.52 1.01 -6.04
N ILE A 46 7.80 1.35 -6.19
CA ILE A 46 8.38 1.76 -7.49
C ILE A 46 8.36 0.59 -8.47
N VAL A 47 8.82 -0.59 -8.03
CA VAL A 47 8.86 -1.78 -8.88
C VAL A 47 7.45 -2.25 -9.22
N GLY A 48 6.51 -2.23 -8.27
CA GLY A 48 5.10 -2.51 -8.52
C GLY A 48 4.46 -1.54 -9.53
N GLY A 49 4.69 -0.24 -9.38
CA GLY A 49 4.15 0.75 -10.30
C GLY A 49 4.74 0.69 -11.72
N ILE A 50 6.04 0.44 -11.84
CA ILE A 50 6.75 0.49 -13.13
C ILE A 50 6.80 -0.89 -13.80
N VAL A 51 7.38 -1.88 -13.12
CA VAL A 51 7.63 -3.21 -13.71
C VAL A 51 6.31 -3.96 -13.83
N ILE A 52 5.58 -4.13 -12.74
CA ILE A 52 4.33 -4.89 -12.75
C ILE A 52 3.28 -4.14 -13.58
N GLY A 53 3.12 -2.83 -13.38
CA GLY A 53 2.19 -1.99 -14.16
C GLY A 53 2.43 -2.06 -15.68
N SER A 54 3.69 -2.15 -16.13
CA SER A 54 4.00 -2.28 -17.56
C SER A 54 3.76 -3.69 -18.12
N LEU A 55 3.90 -4.73 -17.30
CA LEU A 55 3.83 -6.12 -17.72
C LEU A 55 2.43 -6.75 -17.56
N SER A 56 1.69 -6.39 -16.51
CA SER A 56 0.38 -6.94 -16.11
C SER A 56 -0.65 -6.89 -17.24
N GLY A 57 -0.80 -5.73 -17.89
CA GLY A 57 -1.86 -5.49 -18.86
C GLY A 57 -3.21 -5.11 -18.26
N SER A 58 -3.36 -5.18 -16.92
CA SER A 58 -4.49 -4.57 -16.22
C SER A 58 -4.49 -3.05 -16.43
N GLN A 59 -5.68 -2.47 -16.57
CA GLN A 59 -5.84 -1.04 -16.88
C GLN A 59 -6.10 -0.19 -15.64
N LEU A 60 -6.51 -0.81 -14.54
CA LEU A 60 -6.91 -0.13 -13.30
C LEU A 60 -6.15 -0.64 -12.08
N SER A 61 -5.48 -1.80 -12.17
CA SER A 61 -4.70 -2.34 -11.06
C SER A 61 -3.47 -1.49 -10.76
N VAL A 62 -3.17 -1.36 -9.47
CA VAL A 62 -1.95 -0.76 -8.94
C VAL A 62 -1.30 -1.79 -8.04
N SER A 63 0.01 -2.02 -8.20
CA SER A 63 0.77 -2.98 -7.40
C SER A 63 1.82 -2.29 -6.55
N GLY A 64 2.11 -2.87 -5.39
CA GLY A 64 3.07 -2.37 -4.40
C GLY A 64 3.06 -3.27 -3.17
N PRO A 65 3.72 -2.85 -2.06
CA PRO A 65 3.67 -3.59 -0.81
C PRO A 65 2.23 -3.76 -0.33
N ALA A 66 1.85 -4.98 0.01
CA ALA A 66 0.49 -5.33 0.42
C ALA A 66 0.38 -5.47 1.94
N ALA A 67 -0.59 -4.78 2.53
CA ALA A 67 -0.83 -4.78 3.97
C ALA A 67 -1.08 -6.20 4.52
N GLY A 68 -1.87 -7.01 3.79
CA GLY A 68 -2.18 -8.39 4.16
C GLY A 68 -0.98 -9.36 4.21
N LEU A 69 0.16 -9.01 3.59
CA LEU A 69 1.40 -9.80 3.65
C LEU A 69 2.36 -9.35 4.75
N THR A 70 2.12 -8.19 5.39
CA THR A 70 3.02 -7.57 6.38
C THR A 70 3.41 -8.53 7.50
N ALA A 71 2.44 -9.23 8.10
CA ALA A 71 2.70 -10.16 9.20
C ALA A 71 3.51 -11.39 8.75
N ILE A 72 3.28 -11.88 7.53
CA ILE A 72 4.03 -13.01 6.94
C ILE A 72 5.47 -12.58 6.71
N VAL A 73 5.68 -11.39 6.14
CA VAL A 73 7.01 -10.83 5.89
C VAL A 73 7.75 -10.56 7.21
N ALA A 74 7.09 -9.95 8.19
CA ALA A 74 7.67 -9.71 9.52
C ALA A 74 8.13 -11.02 10.19
N THR A 75 7.27 -12.04 10.15
CA THR A 75 7.60 -13.37 10.69
C THR A 75 8.78 -14.00 9.93
N ALA A 76 8.81 -13.88 8.61
CA ALA A 76 9.88 -14.41 7.79
C ALA A 76 11.23 -13.72 8.07
N ILE A 77 11.24 -12.38 8.16
CA ILE A 77 12.44 -11.60 8.47
C ILE A 77 12.96 -11.95 9.86
N GLY A 78 12.08 -12.12 10.86
CA GLY A 78 12.48 -12.52 12.21
C GLY A 78 12.96 -13.96 12.33
N LYS A 79 12.46 -14.87 11.48
CA LYS A 79 12.83 -16.29 11.49
C LYS A 79 14.14 -16.57 10.74
N LEU A 80 14.37 -15.87 9.63
CA LEU A 80 15.54 -16.10 8.78
C LEU A 80 16.82 -15.50 9.39
N PRO A 81 17.99 -16.11 9.15
CA PRO A 81 19.23 -15.71 9.82
C PRO A 81 19.75 -14.33 9.40
N ALA A 82 19.27 -13.82 8.26
CA ALA A 82 19.68 -12.53 7.70
C ALA A 82 18.59 -11.99 6.77
N TYR A 83 18.52 -10.67 6.61
CA TYR A 83 17.58 -10.02 5.68
C TYR A 83 17.86 -10.43 4.22
N GLU A 84 19.12 -10.66 3.88
CA GLU A 84 19.55 -11.15 2.57
C GLU A 84 19.05 -12.57 2.27
N ALA A 85 18.78 -13.38 3.29
CA ALA A 85 18.12 -14.67 3.14
C ALA A 85 16.62 -14.51 2.85
N PHE A 86 15.97 -13.51 3.46
CA PHE A 86 14.60 -13.14 3.13
C PHE A 86 14.48 -12.64 1.68
N LEU A 87 15.40 -11.78 1.23
CA LEU A 87 15.43 -11.32 -0.17
C LEU A 87 15.60 -12.49 -1.15
N LEU A 88 16.37 -13.52 -0.78
CA LEU A 88 16.46 -14.73 -1.59
C LEU A 88 15.11 -15.48 -1.64
N ALA A 89 14.38 -15.55 -0.53
CA ALA A 89 13.03 -16.13 -0.50
C ALA A 89 12.06 -15.34 -1.41
N VAL A 90 12.16 -14.01 -1.47
CA VAL A 90 11.39 -13.16 -2.39
C VAL A 90 11.72 -13.49 -3.85
N VAL A 91 13.00 -13.65 -4.20
CA VAL A 91 13.41 -14.08 -5.55
C VAL A 91 12.84 -15.45 -5.91
N ILE A 92 12.89 -16.41 -4.98
CA ILE A 92 12.29 -17.74 -5.17
C ILE A 92 10.78 -17.61 -5.38
N ALA A 93 10.10 -16.75 -4.60
CA ALA A 93 8.68 -16.52 -4.75
C ALA A 93 8.34 -16.00 -6.15
N GLY A 94 9.08 -15.01 -6.66
CA GLY A 94 8.91 -14.48 -8.00
C GLY A 94 9.13 -15.54 -9.09
N ILE A 95 10.16 -16.38 -8.96
CA ILE A 95 10.39 -17.51 -9.89
C ILE A 95 9.20 -18.47 -9.90
N ILE A 96 8.66 -18.80 -8.73
CA ILE A 96 7.49 -19.68 -8.60
C ILE A 96 6.25 -19.03 -9.24
N GLN A 97 6.03 -17.73 -9.04
CA GLN A 97 4.91 -17.00 -9.65
C GLN A 97 5.01 -16.96 -11.18
N VAL A 98 6.20 -16.70 -11.72
CA VAL A 98 6.45 -16.80 -13.17
C VAL A 98 6.16 -18.21 -13.67
N ALA A 99 6.60 -19.25 -12.94
CA ALA A 99 6.30 -20.63 -13.28
C ALA A 99 4.79 -20.92 -13.27
N PHE A 100 4.05 -20.45 -12.26
CA PHE A 100 2.59 -20.57 -12.22
C PHE A 100 1.94 -19.91 -13.44
N GLY A 101 2.38 -18.72 -13.83
CA GLY A 101 1.87 -18.05 -15.02
C GLY A 101 2.13 -18.82 -16.33
N PHE A 102 3.24 -19.54 -16.46
CA PHE A 102 3.49 -20.42 -17.61
C PHE A 102 2.70 -21.74 -17.55
N LEU A 103 2.53 -22.31 -16.36
CA LEU A 103 1.76 -23.52 -16.11
C LEU A 103 0.24 -23.29 -16.12
N ARG A 104 -0.19 -22.06 -16.41
CA ARG A 104 -1.59 -21.62 -16.41
C ARG A 104 -2.28 -21.70 -15.04
N GLY A 105 -1.53 -21.52 -13.96
CA GLY A 105 -2.01 -21.52 -12.57
C GLY A 105 -2.95 -20.37 -12.21
N GLY A 106 -3.17 -19.41 -13.11
CA GLY A 106 -4.11 -18.30 -12.91
C GLY A 106 -5.57 -18.72 -12.78
N PHE A 107 -5.91 -19.97 -13.13
CA PHE A 107 -7.26 -20.51 -12.91
C PHE A 107 -7.67 -20.51 -11.43
N LEU A 108 -6.71 -20.51 -10.50
CA LEU A 108 -7.00 -20.56 -9.05
C LEU A 108 -7.82 -19.36 -8.57
N GLY A 109 -7.70 -18.20 -9.23
CA GLY A 109 -8.55 -17.04 -8.95
C GLY A 109 -10.03 -17.31 -9.24
N ASP A 110 -10.32 -18.04 -10.32
CA ASP A 110 -11.69 -18.31 -10.78
C ASP A 110 -12.49 -19.20 -9.81
N TYR A 111 -11.80 -19.91 -8.91
CA TYR A 111 -12.43 -20.78 -7.91
C TYR A 111 -12.81 -20.06 -6.62
N VAL A 112 -12.51 -18.76 -6.49
CA VAL A 112 -12.87 -18.00 -5.29
C VAL A 112 -14.33 -17.51 -5.40
N PRO A 113 -15.22 -17.95 -4.49
CA PRO A 113 -16.62 -17.54 -4.56
C PRO A 113 -16.78 -16.02 -4.43
N ASN A 114 -17.72 -15.44 -5.17
CA ASN A 114 -18.07 -14.02 -5.05
C ASN A 114 -18.43 -13.58 -3.61
N SER A 115 -18.96 -14.49 -2.79
CA SER A 115 -19.23 -14.23 -1.37
C SER A 115 -17.95 -14.00 -0.56
N VAL A 116 -16.86 -14.71 -0.87
CA VAL A 116 -15.56 -14.55 -0.23
C VAL A 116 -14.95 -13.20 -0.60
N ILE A 117 -14.98 -12.81 -1.89
CA ILE A 117 -14.48 -11.51 -2.35
C ILE A 117 -15.22 -10.36 -1.66
N LYS A 118 -16.55 -10.43 -1.59
CA LYS A 118 -17.37 -9.41 -0.90
C LYS A 118 -17.09 -9.37 0.60
N GLY A 119 -16.93 -10.52 1.26
CA GLY A 119 -16.58 -10.61 2.66
C GLY A 119 -15.21 -9.99 2.95
N MET A 120 -14.21 -10.28 2.10
CA MET A 120 -12.87 -9.72 2.18
C MET A 120 -12.88 -8.19 2.02
N LEU A 121 -13.54 -7.66 0.97
CA LEU A 121 -13.64 -6.21 0.74
C LEU A 121 -14.38 -5.49 1.88
N ALA A 122 -15.44 -6.10 2.43
CA ALA A 122 -16.16 -5.54 3.57
C ALA A 122 -15.29 -5.53 4.85
N ALA A 123 -14.53 -6.60 5.09
CA ALA A 123 -13.62 -6.70 6.22
C ALA A 123 -12.48 -5.67 6.11
N ILE A 124 -11.81 -5.58 4.96
CA ILE A 124 -10.76 -4.59 4.70
C ILE A 124 -11.32 -3.17 4.87
N GLY A 125 -12.48 -2.87 4.28
CA GLY A 125 -13.12 -1.56 4.44
C GLY A 125 -13.42 -1.20 5.89
N LEU A 126 -13.90 -2.16 6.69
CA LEU A 126 -14.14 -1.96 8.12
C LEU A 126 -12.83 -1.77 8.90
N ILE A 127 -11.82 -2.59 8.64
CA ILE A 127 -10.49 -2.49 9.26
C ILE A 127 -9.89 -1.11 8.98
N LEU A 128 -9.93 -0.65 7.73
CA LEU A 128 -9.45 0.68 7.37
C LEU A 128 -10.19 1.78 8.14
N ILE A 129 -11.52 1.73 8.23
CA ILE A 129 -12.28 2.73 9.02
C ILE A 129 -11.83 2.73 10.49
N LEU A 130 -11.71 1.55 11.09
CA LEU A 130 -11.32 1.41 12.50
C LEU A 130 -9.89 1.90 12.73
N LYS A 131 -8.96 1.56 11.84
CA LYS A 131 -7.53 1.90 11.93
C LYS A 131 -7.22 3.35 11.56
N GLN A 132 -8.05 4.00 10.73
CA GLN A 132 -7.88 5.43 10.43
C GLN A 132 -8.42 6.35 11.53
N PHE A 133 -9.27 5.86 12.45
CA PHE A 133 -9.82 6.67 13.53
C PHE A 133 -8.73 7.20 14.50
N PRO A 134 -7.79 6.38 15.01
CA PRO A 134 -6.68 6.88 15.82
C PRO A 134 -5.86 7.99 15.12
N HIS A 135 -5.51 7.81 13.85
CA HIS A 135 -4.80 8.83 13.06
C HIS A 135 -5.61 10.12 12.92
N LEU A 136 -6.94 10.03 12.75
CA LEU A 136 -7.84 11.18 12.66
C LEU A 136 -7.79 12.05 13.93
N VAL A 137 -7.66 11.42 15.10
CA VAL A 137 -7.54 12.14 16.38
C VAL A 137 -6.09 12.48 16.74
N GLY A 138 -5.12 12.11 15.90
CA GLY A 138 -3.70 12.37 16.10
C GLY A 138 -3.00 11.40 17.05
N PHE A 139 -3.59 10.23 17.31
CA PHE A 139 -2.94 9.15 18.04
C PHE A 139 -2.17 8.25 17.06
N GLU A 140 -0.85 8.32 17.10
CA GLU A 140 0.04 7.59 16.18
C GLU A 140 0.89 6.58 16.93
N LYS A 141 0.31 5.42 17.21
CA LYS A 141 1.01 4.28 17.82
C LYS A 141 1.38 3.21 16.79
N ASP A 142 0.47 2.97 15.86
CA ASP A 142 0.64 2.00 14.80
C ASP A 142 1.12 2.66 13.50
N PHE A 143 1.76 1.85 12.66
CA PHE A 143 2.20 2.27 11.33
C PHE A 143 1.03 2.30 10.35
N SER A 144 1.16 3.11 9.28
CA SER A 144 0.14 3.16 8.22
C SER A 144 0.03 1.82 7.47
N GLY A 145 -1.17 1.25 7.45
CA GLY A 145 -1.42 -0.04 6.79
C GLY A 145 -1.34 -1.25 7.72
N ASP A 146 -1.30 -1.05 9.05
CA ASP A 146 -1.50 -2.15 9.99
C ASP A 146 -2.95 -2.67 9.94
N GLU A 147 -3.10 -3.95 9.60
CA GLU A 147 -4.39 -4.65 9.56
C GLU A 147 -4.55 -5.64 10.73
N ALA A 148 -3.57 -5.76 11.61
CA ALA A 148 -3.63 -6.69 12.73
C ALA A 148 -4.70 -6.27 13.76
N PHE A 149 -5.51 -7.23 14.21
CA PHE A 149 -6.48 -6.97 15.28
C PHE A 149 -5.81 -6.86 16.64
N PHE A 150 -4.86 -7.76 16.90
CA PHE A 150 -4.05 -7.78 18.12
C PHE A 150 -2.74 -7.04 17.87
N GLN A 151 -2.45 -6.10 18.76
CA GLN A 151 -1.26 -5.27 18.70
C GLN A 151 -0.12 -5.85 19.55
N ILE A 152 1.10 -5.41 19.25
CA ILE A 152 2.32 -5.87 19.91
C ILE A 152 2.31 -5.50 21.41
N ASP A 153 1.62 -4.43 21.76
CA ASP A 153 1.51 -3.89 23.12
C ASP A 153 0.37 -4.50 23.94
N THR A 154 -0.16 -5.66 23.54
CA THR A 154 -1.29 -6.40 24.14
C THR A 154 -2.67 -5.72 24.02
N ASN A 155 -2.74 -4.55 23.39
CA ASN A 155 -4.01 -3.93 23.05
C ASN A 155 -4.59 -4.56 21.77
N ASN A 156 -5.87 -4.32 21.54
CA ASN A 156 -6.54 -4.57 20.27
C ASN A 156 -7.07 -3.27 19.66
N THR A 157 -7.50 -3.34 18.40
CA THR A 157 -8.06 -2.19 17.66
C THR A 157 -9.13 -1.42 18.44
N PHE A 158 -10.00 -2.10 19.21
CA PHE A 158 -11.04 -1.43 19.99
C PHE A 158 -10.49 -0.68 21.21
N SER A 159 -9.57 -1.31 21.95
CA SER A 159 -8.93 -0.64 23.08
C SER A 159 -8.11 0.56 22.61
N GLU A 160 -7.45 0.48 21.46
CA GLU A 160 -6.72 1.62 20.90
C GLU A 160 -7.63 2.79 20.56
N ILE A 161 -8.80 2.54 19.96
CA ILE A 161 -9.80 3.58 19.70
C ILE A 161 -10.19 4.29 21.01
N LEU A 162 -10.41 3.53 22.09
CA LEU A 162 -10.72 4.09 23.40
C LEU A 162 -9.54 4.89 23.99
N TYR A 163 -8.32 4.40 23.84
CA TYR A 163 -7.12 5.12 24.28
C TYR A 163 -6.89 6.39 23.48
N ALA A 164 -7.10 6.36 22.16
CA ALA A 164 -6.87 7.48 21.25
C ALA A 164 -7.73 8.71 21.61
N VAL A 165 -8.95 8.50 22.14
CA VAL A 165 -9.81 9.59 22.64
C VAL A 165 -9.18 10.35 23.80
N ASN A 166 -8.27 9.75 24.56
CA ASN A 166 -7.54 10.42 25.65
C ASN A 166 -6.31 11.21 25.17
N TYR A 167 -5.84 10.98 23.94
CA TYR A 167 -4.63 11.57 23.37
C TYR A 167 -4.93 12.34 22.09
N ILE A 168 -5.92 13.23 22.18
CA ILE A 168 -6.38 14.03 21.05
C ILE A 168 -5.39 15.14 20.73
N THR A 169 -4.98 15.22 19.46
CA THR A 169 -4.30 16.38 18.89
C THR A 169 -5.31 17.24 18.12
N PRO A 170 -5.63 18.47 18.59
CA PRO A 170 -6.67 19.30 17.97
C PRO A 170 -6.42 19.60 16.48
N THR A 171 -5.15 19.77 16.10
CA THR A 171 -4.76 20.06 14.73
C THR A 171 -4.98 18.87 13.79
N ALA A 172 -4.77 17.64 14.26
CA ALA A 172 -5.06 16.43 13.49
C ALA A 172 -6.56 16.30 13.21
N ILE A 173 -7.40 16.52 14.23
CA ILE A 173 -8.87 16.55 14.07
C ILE A 173 -9.29 17.64 13.10
N LEU A 174 -8.71 18.84 13.20
CA LEU A 174 -9.02 19.94 12.31
C LEU A 174 -8.71 19.58 10.85
N ILE A 175 -7.52 19.01 10.58
CA ILE A 175 -7.12 18.54 9.25
C ILE A 175 -8.09 17.47 8.76
N GLY A 176 -8.46 16.52 9.62
CA GLY A 176 -9.40 15.45 9.31
C GLY A 176 -10.80 15.95 8.94
N ILE A 177 -11.39 16.82 9.76
CA ILE A 177 -12.72 17.39 9.52
C ILE A 177 -12.71 18.25 8.26
N VAL A 178 -11.70 19.11 8.09
CA VAL A 178 -11.55 19.93 6.88
C VAL A 178 -11.36 19.05 5.67
N GLY A 179 -10.55 17.98 5.76
CA GLY A 179 -10.33 17.03 4.69
C GLY A 179 -11.61 16.32 4.25
N LEU A 180 -12.38 15.78 5.20
CA LEU A 180 -13.69 15.18 4.92
C LEU A 180 -14.67 16.20 4.34
N GLY A 181 -14.68 17.42 4.87
CA GLY A 181 -15.49 18.52 4.38
C GLY A 181 -15.17 18.87 2.92
N ILE A 182 -13.88 19.00 2.60
CA ILE A 182 -13.39 19.22 1.23
C ILE A 182 -13.82 18.06 0.34
N GLN A 183 -13.56 16.80 0.73
CA GLN A 183 -13.89 15.64 -0.08
C GLN A 183 -15.39 15.60 -0.42
N ILE A 184 -16.26 15.73 0.59
CA ILE A 184 -17.72 15.68 0.42
C ILE A 184 -18.21 16.86 -0.42
N PHE A 185 -17.74 18.08 -0.14
CA PHE A 185 -18.16 19.28 -0.86
C PHE A 185 -17.68 19.26 -2.32
N TRP A 186 -16.46 18.80 -2.56
CA TRP A 186 -15.87 18.71 -3.89
C TRP A 186 -16.66 17.76 -4.78
N GLU A 187 -16.92 16.55 -4.30
CA GLU A 187 -17.61 15.52 -5.08
C GLU A 187 -19.11 15.82 -5.24
N LYS A 188 -19.78 16.32 -4.20
CA LYS A 188 -21.25 16.53 -4.24
C LYS A 188 -21.68 17.88 -4.81
N ALA A 189 -20.89 18.93 -4.65
CA ALA A 189 -21.30 20.29 -5.03
C ALA A 189 -20.47 20.88 -6.18
N LEU A 190 -19.14 20.72 -6.18
CA LEU A 190 -18.27 21.34 -7.18
C LEU A 190 -18.23 20.53 -8.49
N VAL A 191 -17.94 19.24 -8.42
CA VAL A 191 -17.83 18.36 -9.61
C VAL A 191 -19.11 18.33 -10.46
N PRO A 192 -20.34 18.22 -9.88
CA PRO A 192 -21.56 18.20 -10.68
C PRO A 192 -21.89 19.55 -11.32
N LYS A 193 -21.56 20.65 -10.62
CA LYS A 193 -21.89 22.00 -11.06
C LYS A 193 -20.86 22.52 -12.08
N TRP A 194 -19.58 22.16 -11.93
CA TRP A 194 -18.44 22.73 -12.67
C TRP A 194 -17.49 21.58 -13.08
N PRO A 195 -17.58 21.07 -14.32
CA PRO A 195 -16.85 19.88 -14.75
C PRO A 195 -15.32 20.06 -14.78
N VAL A 196 -14.81 21.29 -14.71
CA VAL A 196 -13.37 21.59 -14.56
C VAL A 196 -12.77 20.95 -13.30
N PHE A 197 -13.56 20.79 -12.23
CA PHE A 197 -13.09 20.16 -10.99
C PHE A 197 -12.93 18.64 -11.11
N LYS A 198 -13.33 18.00 -12.22
CA LYS A 198 -12.96 16.60 -12.50
C LYS A 198 -11.48 16.43 -12.80
N LEU A 199 -10.80 17.49 -13.25
CA LEU A 199 -9.37 17.47 -13.56
C LEU A 199 -8.50 17.57 -12.31
N ILE A 200 -9.04 18.09 -11.22
CA ILE A 200 -8.35 18.25 -9.94
C ILE A 200 -8.97 17.28 -8.94
N PRO A 201 -8.30 16.18 -8.60
CA PRO A 201 -8.82 15.22 -7.64
C PRO A 201 -8.98 15.85 -6.26
N ALA A 202 -10.12 15.59 -5.60
CA ALA A 202 -10.38 16.08 -4.25
C ALA A 202 -9.28 15.71 -3.24
N PRO A 203 -8.69 14.49 -3.25
CA PRO A 203 -7.61 14.13 -2.32
C PRO A 203 -6.38 15.04 -2.42
N LEU A 204 -6.06 15.56 -3.61
CA LEU A 204 -4.93 16.48 -3.79
C LEU A 204 -5.18 17.80 -3.05
N VAL A 205 -6.41 18.30 -3.09
CA VAL A 205 -6.82 19.52 -2.39
C VAL A 205 -6.79 19.31 -0.88
N VAL A 206 -7.20 18.13 -0.41
CA VAL A 206 -7.13 17.74 1.01
C VAL A 206 -5.68 17.77 1.51
N VAL A 207 -4.74 17.18 0.75
CA VAL A 207 -3.31 17.20 1.11
C VAL A 207 -2.79 18.63 1.19
N LEU A 208 -3.07 19.47 0.20
CA LEU A 208 -2.63 20.87 0.23
C LEU A 208 -3.22 21.62 1.42
N ALA A 209 -4.51 21.46 1.71
CA ALA A 209 -5.14 22.06 2.87
C ALA A 209 -4.49 21.58 4.18
N GLY A 210 -4.20 20.29 4.30
CA GLY A 210 -3.48 19.71 5.44
C GLY A 210 -2.10 20.34 5.64
N ILE A 211 -1.32 20.51 4.57
CA ILE A 211 -0.01 21.17 4.62
C ILE A 211 -0.14 22.62 5.09
N PHE A 212 -1.10 23.37 4.56
CA PHE A 212 -1.30 24.77 4.96
C PHE A 212 -1.72 24.90 6.43
N ILE A 213 -2.63 24.03 6.90
CA ILE A 213 -3.05 23.99 8.30
C ILE A 213 -1.86 23.62 9.20
N ALA A 214 -1.12 22.56 8.87
CA ALA A 214 0.06 22.13 9.62
C ALA A 214 1.11 23.26 9.72
N MET A 215 1.35 23.98 8.62
CA MET A 215 2.29 25.10 8.60
C MET A 215 1.81 26.28 9.44
N ALA A 216 0.51 26.61 9.38
CA ALA A 216 -0.08 27.71 10.16
C ALA A 216 0.02 27.47 11.67
N PHE A 217 -0.12 26.21 12.12
CA PHE A 217 -0.03 25.84 13.54
C PHE A 217 1.36 25.36 13.99
N SER A 218 2.35 25.33 13.09
CA SER A 218 3.70 24.80 13.36
C SER A 218 4.44 25.46 14.55
N LYS A 219 4.12 26.74 14.85
CA LYS A 219 4.72 27.50 15.95
C LYS A 219 3.84 27.58 17.20
N SER A 220 2.68 26.94 17.18
CA SER A 220 1.62 27.13 18.19
C SER A 220 1.70 26.16 19.37
N GLY A 221 2.90 25.67 19.70
CA GLY A 221 3.17 24.80 20.85
C GLY A 221 2.27 23.56 20.86
N VAL A 222 1.25 23.56 21.72
CA VAL A 222 0.27 22.47 21.90
C VAL A 222 -0.51 22.13 20.62
N PHE A 223 -0.61 23.07 19.67
CA PHE A 223 -1.25 22.84 18.37
C PHE A 223 -0.28 22.43 17.26
N ALA A 224 1.03 22.38 17.53
CA ALA A 224 1.97 21.89 16.54
C ALA A 224 1.82 20.36 16.42
N LEU A 225 1.80 19.85 15.19
CA LEU A 225 1.87 18.42 14.95
C LEU A 225 3.24 17.89 15.39
N SER A 226 3.26 16.70 15.99
CA SER A 226 4.50 16.00 16.30
C SER A 226 5.16 15.48 15.02
N GLN A 227 6.46 15.12 15.11
CA GLN A 227 7.17 14.50 13.99
C GLN A 227 6.62 13.11 13.63
N GLU A 228 6.00 12.43 14.59
CA GLU A 228 5.35 11.14 14.36
C GLU A 228 4.12 11.32 13.48
N GLN A 229 3.36 12.40 13.68
CA GLN A 229 2.17 12.77 12.90
C GLN A 229 2.44 13.26 11.47
N LEU A 230 3.69 13.20 11.01
CA LEU A 230 4.13 13.63 9.69
C LEU A 230 4.78 12.46 8.95
N VAL A 231 4.57 12.41 7.64
CA VAL A 231 5.21 11.39 6.79
C VAL A 231 6.69 11.72 6.64
N ASN A 232 7.53 11.00 7.38
CA ASN A 232 8.98 11.14 7.31
C ASN A 232 9.58 10.27 6.20
N ILE A 233 10.02 10.92 5.13
CA ILE A 233 10.66 10.27 3.98
C ILE A 233 12.17 10.13 4.26
N PRO A 234 12.76 8.93 4.11
CA PRO A 234 14.21 8.77 4.22
C PRO A 234 14.91 9.54 3.09
N VAL A 235 15.69 10.57 3.45
CA VAL A 235 16.44 11.40 2.49
C VAL A 235 17.91 10.96 2.46
N ALA A 236 18.39 10.51 1.30
CA ALA A 236 19.82 10.28 1.10
C ALA A 236 20.56 11.61 1.02
N SER A 237 21.48 11.86 1.96
CA SER A 237 22.35 13.05 1.98
C SER A 237 23.50 12.97 0.97
N SER A 238 23.74 11.80 0.36
CA SER A 238 24.75 11.60 -0.67
C SER A 238 24.41 10.41 -1.57
N PHE A 239 24.99 10.38 -2.78
CA PHE A 239 24.85 9.24 -3.70
C PHE A 239 25.32 7.91 -3.08
N LYS A 240 26.36 7.94 -2.24
CA LYS A 240 26.83 6.76 -1.50
C LYS A 240 25.80 6.28 -0.47
N GLY A 241 25.14 7.21 0.23
CA GLY A 241 24.02 6.90 1.12
C GLY A 241 22.79 6.35 0.39
N PHE A 242 22.56 6.78 -0.85
CA PHE A 242 21.51 6.20 -1.69
C PHE A 242 21.82 4.73 -2.05
N THR A 243 23.06 4.40 -2.41
CA THR A 243 23.44 3.01 -2.74
C THR A 243 23.33 2.06 -1.54
N SER A 244 23.52 2.55 -0.30
CA SER A 244 23.35 1.71 0.90
C SER A 244 21.90 1.31 1.18
N PHE A 245 20.92 1.88 0.47
CA PHE A 245 19.53 1.45 0.59
C PHE A 245 19.22 0.17 -0.19
N PHE A 246 20.08 -0.20 -1.14
CA PHE A 246 19.90 -1.41 -1.93
C PHE A 246 20.69 -2.55 -1.30
N THR A 247 19.97 -3.61 -0.93
CA THR A 247 20.55 -4.86 -0.43
C THR A 247 20.27 -5.96 -1.44
N SER A 248 21.27 -6.79 -1.73
CA SER A 248 21.13 -7.93 -2.66
C SER A 248 20.86 -9.23 -1.91
N PRO A 249 20.13 -10.19 -2.51
CA PRO A 249 19.95 -11.52 -1.92
C PRO A 249 21.29 -12.25 -1.79
N ASN A 250 21.45 -13.02 -0.71
CA ASN A 250 22.63 -13.86 -0.49
C ASN A 250 22.35 -15.31 -0.86
N TRP A 251 22.89 -15.73 -2.01
CA TRP A 251 22.72 -17.07 -2.58
C TRP A 251 23.33 -18.20 -1.75
N SER A 252 24.17 -17.89 -0.76
CA SER A 252 24.69 -18.91 0.18
C SER A 252 23.58 -19.58 0.99
N PHE A 253 22.40 -18.95 1.11
CA PHE A 253 21.26 -19.51 1.83
C PHE A 253 20.34 -20.38 0.97
N ILE A 254 20.69 -20.66 -0.30
CA ILE A 254 19.83 -21.43 -1.22
C ILE A 254 19.55 -22.87 -0.74
N THR A 255 20.43 -23.45 0.09
CA THR A 255 20.24 -24.78 0.67
C THR A 255 19.43 -24.77 1.96
N ASN A 256 19.03 -23.59 2.46
CA ASN A 256 18.25 -23.47 3.69
C ASN A 256 16.76 -23.76 3.42
N ALA A 257 16.21 -24.78 4.10
CA ALA A 257 14.82 -25.18 3.96
C ALA A 257 13.82 -24.07 4.34
N ASP A 258 14.14 -23.24 5.34
CA ASP A 258 13.26 -22.15 5.76
C ASP A 258 13.11 -21.07 4.68
N VAL A 259 14.17 -20.81 3.89
CA VAL A 259 14.11 -19.88 2.76
C VAL A 259 13.13 -20.38 1.70
N TRP A 260 13.12 -21.68 1.41
CA TRP A 260 12.17 -22.29 0.48
C TRP A 260 10.73 -22.28 1.01
N ILE A 261 10.54 -22.61 2.29
CA ILE A 261 9.21 -22.55 2.92
C ILE A 261 8.67 -21.12 2.81
N THR A 262 9.46 -20.12 3.21
CA THR A 262 9.08 -18.71 3.08
C THR A 262 8.78 -18.34 1.63
N GLY A 263 9.64 -18.70 0.67
CA GLY A 263 9.44 -18.38 -0.74
C GLY A 263 8.17 -18.99 -1.31
N VAL A 264 7.87 -20.25 -0.99
CA VAL A 264 6.62 -20.92 -1.40
C VAL A 264 5.41 -20.26 -0.74
N THR A 265 5.47 -19.96 0.56
CA THR A 265 4.38 -19.28 1.26
C THR A 265 4.09 -17.91 0.63
N LEU A 266 5.12 -17.11 0.39
CA LEU A 266 4.98 -15.81 -0.27
C LEU A 266 4.40 -15.96 -1.68
N ALA A 267 4.91 -16.90 -2.49
CA ALA A 267 4.42 -17.12 -3.84
C ALA A 267 2.93 -17.46 -3.87
N LEU A 268 2.47 -18.35 -2.98
CA LEU A 268 1.08 -18.77 -2.93
C LEU A 268 0.16 -17.62 -2.49
N VAL A 269 0.51 -16.95 -1.39
CA VAL A 269 -0.33 -15.89 -0.82
C VAL A 269 -0.36 -14.68 -1.75
N ALA A 270 0.80 -14.22 -2.26
CA ALA A 270 0.87 -13.10 -3.18
C ALA A 270 0.17 -13.38 -4.52
N SER A 271 0.24 -14.62 -5.03
CA SER A 271 -0.51 -15.01 -6.24
C SER A 271 -2.00 -14.90 -6.02
N LEU A 272 -2.52 -15.43 -4.91
CA LEU A 272 -3.95 -15.38 -4.62
C LEU A 272 -4.44 -13.94 -4.41
N GLU A 273 -3.70 -13.14 -3.64
CA GLU A 273 -4.05 -11.75 -3.37
C GLU A 273 -4.07 -10.93 -4.67
N SER A 274 -3.06 -11.08 -5.52
CA SER A 274 -3.03 -10.42 -6.84
C SER A 274 -4.20 -10.83 -7.73
N LEU A 275 -4.50 -12.12 -7.85
CA LEU A 275 -5.61 -12.62 -8.67
C LEU A 275 -6.97 -12.10 -8.18
N LEU A 276 -7.17 -12.01 -6.87
CA LEU A 276 -8.39 -11.46 -6.28
C LEU A 276 -8.49 -9.94 -6.48
N SER A 277 -7.37 -9.24 -6.36
CA SER A 277 -7.28 -7.79 -6.55
C SER A 277 -7.57 -7.39 -8.00
N ILE A 278 -7.08 -8.15 -8.99
CA ILE A 278 -7.44 -7.88 -10.40
C ILE A 278 -8.91 -8.20 -10.67
N GLU A 279 -9.47 -9.26 -10.10
CA GLU A 279 -10.89 -9.59 -10.32
C GLU A 279 -11.82 -8.54 -9.70
N ALA A 280 -11.46 -8.01 -8.53
CA ALA A 280 -12.16 -6.89 -7.92
C ALA A 280 -12.03 -5.61 -8.76
N SER A 281 -10.84 -5.32 -9.30
CA SER A 281 -10.58 -4.15 -10.13
C SER A 281 -11.32 -4.20 -11.47
N ASP A 282 -11.33 -5.35 -12.14
CA ASP A 282 -12.04 -5.57 -13.40
C ASP A 282 -13.56 -5.41 -13.23
N LYS A 283 -14.11 -5.76 -12.05
CA LYS A 283 -15.53 -5.54 -11.71
C LYS A 283 -15.88 -4.05 -11.55
N LEU A 284 -14.90 -3.21 -11.22
CA LEU A 284 -15.06 -1.76 -11.11
C LEU A 284 -14.88 -1.06 -12.47
N ASP A 285 -14.30 -1.73 -13.47
CA ASP A 285 -14.01 -1.14 -14.77
C ASP A 285 -15.31 -0.79 -15.55
N PRO A 286 -15.56 0.49 -15.87
CA PRO A 286 -16.71 0.90 -16.67
C PRO A 286 -16.71 0.26 -18.07
N TYR A 287 -15.52 -0.08 -18.58
CA TYR A 287 -15.36 -0.73 -19.89
C TYR A 287 -15.44 -2.25 -19.84
N LYS A 288 -15.60 -2.86 -18.65
CA LYS A 288 -15.67 -4.31 -18.42
C LYS A 288 -14.55 -5.09 -19.11
N ARG A 289 -13.34 -4.54 -19.10
CA ARG A 289 -12.15 -5.24 -19.61
C ARG A 289 -11.78 -6.33 -18.61
N VAL A 290 -11.23 -7.42 -19.12
CA VAL A 290 -10.81 -8.57 -18.32
C VAL A 290 -9.29 -8.71 -18.44
N THR A 291 -8.64 -8.79 -17.29
CA THR A 291 -7.20 -8.99 -17.15
C THR A 291 -6.88 -10.48 -17.31
N ASP A 292 -5.78 -10.81 -18.00
CA ASP A 292 -5.32 -12.20 -18.11
C ASP A 292 -4.60 -12.60 -16.82
N ASN A 293 -5.24 -13.46 -16.02
CA ASN A 293 -4.72 -13.98 -14.75
C ASN A 293 -3.31 -14.57 -14.87
N ASN A 294 -2.99 -15.25 -15.97
CA ASN A 294 -1.67 -15.86 -16.15
C ASN A 294 -0.61 -14.83 -16.50
N ARG A 295 -1.00 -13.78 -17.22
CA ARG A 295 -0.15 -12.62 -17.48
C ARG A 295 0.13 -11.84 -16.21
N GLU A 296 -0.88 -11.69 -15.35
CA GLU A 296 -0.72 -11.07 -14.03
C GLU A 296 0.30 -11.82 -13.18
N LEU A 297 0.18 -13.15 -13.06
CA LEU A 297 1.15 -13.94 -12.29
C LEU A 297 2.59 -13.81 -12.81
N LYS A 298 2.78 -13.73 -14.13
CA LYS A 298 4.10 -13.47 -14.72
C LYS A 298 4.60 -12.07 -14.40
N ALA A 299 3.73 -11.07 -14.45
CA ALA A 299 4.09 -9.69 -14.15
C ALA A 299 4.49 -9.52 -12.68
N GLN A 300 3.69 -10.07 -11.77
CA GLN A 300 3.96 -10.09 -10.33
C GLN A 300 5.27 -10.81 -10.02
N GLY A 301 5.52 -11.96 -10.65
CA GLY A 301 6.76 -12.69 -10.39
C GLY A 301 8.03 -12.09 -11.02
N VAL A 302 7.88 -11.19 -12.01
CA VAL A 302 9.02 -10.43 -12.59
C VAL A 302 9.32 -9.16 -11.80
N GLY A 303 8.29 -8.55 -11.19
CA GLY A 303 8.46 -7.44 -10.24
C GLY A 303 9.09 -7.92 -8.93
#